data_AF-A0A0S9F5G3-F1
#
_entry.id   AF-A0A0S9F5G3-F1
#
_cell.length_a   1.000
_cell.length_b   1.000
_cell.length_c   1.000
_cell.angle_alpha   90.00
_cell.angle_beta   90.00
_cell.angle_gamma   90.00
#
_symmetry.space_group_name_H-M   'P 1'
#
loop_
_entity.id
_entity.type
_entity.pdbx_description
1 polymer ?
#
loop_
_entity_poly.entity_id
_entity_poly.type
_entity_poly.pdbx_seq_one_letter_code
_entity_poly.pdbx_strand_id
1 'polypeptide(L)'
;MLYHIYETQRSLMEPFTDFAQAAAKLYSNPLSPFSQSPLAQRMSAGYDLLYRLGKDYEKPSFDIPSVDVNGVGVAVHERIELDKPFCELRRFKRFSDDPATLVKLKAQPVVLIVAPLSGHYATLLRDTVRTMLKDHKVYITDWKNARLVPLSDGEFHLDDYVNYVQEFIRHLQGIYGNCHVISVCQPTVPVLAAVSLMASRGETTPLTMTMMGGPIDARKSPTAVNNLATNRSYEWFENNVIYRVPDNFPGAGRRVYPGFLQYTGFVAMNPDRHATSHYDYFKDLIKGDDASAEAHRKFYDEYNAVLDMDADYYLETIETVFQEYKLVHGTWDVRSPDGKIERVRPEDIKTTALFTVEGELDDISGSGQTEAAHGLCSGIVHKEQRHLEAKGAGHYGIFSGRRWREVVYPQVRAFIHGHEKPQKKAAPRVIETPDDNPPAPAAPAPKAAVAAKAAAPKAAPTKSAPAKAATKTAPQPAAKATKAAAKTGSKPAAKAASAAAAASSAAAPAVATRWVTPAAAGRAKAGATGAASPAAAAAAADAPEAAAKASVTAAATPRTRRGVARKA
;
A
#
# COMPACT_ATOMS: atom_id res chain seq x y z
N MET A 1 16.62 19.55 8.18
CA MET A 1 16.53 20.64 7.17
C MET A 1 16.05 20.17 5.80
N LEU A 2 16.57 19.07 5.21
CA LEU A 2 16.29 18.68 3.82
C LEU A 2 14.80 18.71 3.41
N TYR A 3 13.89 18.16 4.22
CA TYR A 3 12.45 18.20 3.91
C TYR A 3 11.91 19.64 3.79
N HIS A 4 12.20 20.53 4.75
CA HIS A 4 11.78 21.93 4.62
C HIS A 4 12.38 22.61 3.39
N ILE A 5 13.64 22.30 3.01
CA ILE A 5 14.27 22.83 1.78
C ILE A 5 13.54 22.33 0.53
N TYR A 6 13.24 21.03 0.47
CA TYR A 6 12.49 20.40 -0.62
C TYR A 6 11.10 21.00 -0.78
N GLU A 7 10.33 21.11 0.31
CA GLU A 7 8.99 21.74 0.28
C GLU A 7 9.05 23.22 -0.09
N THR A 8 10.05 23.97 0.41
CA THR A 8 10.24 25.38 0.02
C THR A 8 10.56 25.51 -1.46
N GLN A 9 11.41 24.64 -2.01
CA GLN A 9 11.70 24.60 -3.45
C GLN A 9 10.47 24.19 -4.27
N ARG A 10 9.67 23.23 -3.78
CA ARG A 10 8.43 22.77 -4.41
C ARG A 10 7.40 23.91 -4.50
N SER A 11 7.08 24.58 -3.40
CA SER A 11 6.15 25.72 -3.37
C SER A 11 6.63 26.91 -4.23
N LEU A 12 7.95 27.10 -4.40
CA LEU A 12 8.51 28.12 -5.30
C LEU A 12 8.43 27.73 -6.78
N MET A 13 8.41 26.44 -7.10
CA MET A 13 8.34 25.91 -8.46
C MET A 13 6.91 25.69 -8.97
N GLU A 14 5.94 25.51 -8.08
CA GLU A 14 4.53 25.25 -8.37
C GLU A 14 3.94 26.17 -9.48
N PRO A 15 4.08 27.52 -9.44
CA PRO A 15 3.55 28.40 -10.49
C PRO A 15 4.23 28.20 -11.86
N PHE A 16 5.50 27.80 -11.89
CA PHE A 16 6.21 27.49 -13.12
C PHE A 16 5.79 26.14 -13.71
N THR A 17 5.39 25.18 -12.85
CA THR A 17 4.92 23.86 -13.29
C THR A 17 3.50 23.92 -13.84
N ASP A 18 2.62 24.74 -13.27
CA ASP A 18 1.29 25.01 -13.86
C ASP A 18 1.40 25.72 -15.20
N PHE A 19 2.31 26.70 -15.32
CA PHE A 19 2.63 27.31 -16.61
C PHE A 19 3.13 26.28 -17.63
N ALA A 20 4.00 25.35 -17.22
CA ALA A 20 4.46 24.25 -18.07
C ALA A 20 3.31 23.32 -18.50
N GLN A 21 2.38 22.98 -17.60
CA GLN A 21 1.21 22.18 -17.94
C GLN A 21 0.31 22.89 -18.96
N ALA A 22 0.06 24.20 -18.77
CA ALA A 22 -0.72 25.02 -19.68
C ALA A 22 -0.06 25.12 -21.06
N ALA A 23 1.26 25.33 -21.11
CA ALA A 23 2.03 25.36 -22.34
C ALA A 23 2.02 24.00 -23.05
N ALA A 24 2.21 22.89 -22.34
CA ALA A 24 2.16 21.54 -22.89
C ALA A 24 0.82 21.25 -23.59
N LYS A 25 -0.30 21.66 -22.97
CA LYS A 25 -1.65 21.60 -23.54
C LYS A 25 -1.83 22.54 -24.74
N LEU A 26 -1.32 23.76 -24.67
CA LEU A 26 -1.43 24.76 -25.75
C LEU A 26 -0.68 24.34 -27.03
N TYR A 27 0.46 23.65 -26.91
CA TYR A 27 1.22 23.14 -28.07
C TYR A 27 0.74 21.77 -28.59
N SER A 28 -0.07 21.02 -27.82
CA SER A 28 -0.61 19.70 -28.24
C SER A 28 -2.04 19.73 -28.75
N ASN A 29 -2.87 20.71 -28.35
CA ASN A 29 -4.25 20.84 -28.81
C ASN A 29 -4.30 21.17 -30.33
N PRO A 30 -4.87 20.32 -31.20
CA PRO A 30 -4.90 20.54 -32.65
C PRO A 30 -5.64 21.81 -33.11
N LEU A 31 -6.50 22.37 -32.25
CA LEU A 31 -7.24 23.62 -32.50
C LEU A 31 -6.43 24.88 -32.14
N SER A 32 -5.21 24.71 -31.63
CA SER A 32 -4.30 25.81 -31.27
C SER A 32 -3.52 26.28 -32.49
N PRO A 33 -3.43 27.59 -32.78
CA PRO A 33 -2.50 28.12 -33.78
C PRO A 33 -1.04 27.72 -33.50
N PHE A 34 -0.69 27.49 -32.23
CA PHE A 34 0.66 27.09 -31.82
C PHE A 34 0.96 25.60 -32.10
N SER A 35 -0.05 24.73 -32.26
CA SER A 35 0.18 23.31 -32.58
C SER A 35 0.60 23.07 -34.04
N GLN A 36 0.41 24.07 -34.91
CA GLN A 36 0.73 24.00 -36.34
C GLN A 36 2.22 24.27 -36.64
N SER A 37 3.03 24.62 -35.63
CA SER A 37 4.47 24.79 -35.78
C SER A 37 5.19 23.43 -35.93
N PRO A 38 6.17 23.27 -36.83
CA PRO A 38 7.00 22.06 -36.93
C PRO A 38 7.75 21.68 -35.64
N LEU A 39 7.90 22.62 -34.70
CA LEU A 39 8.49 22.40 -33.38
C LEU A 39 7.45 22.11 -32.28
N ALA A 40 6.14 22.25 -32.54
CA ALA A 40 5.10 22.20 -31.53
C ALA A 40 5.10 20.89 -30.72
N GLN A 41 5.26 19.74 -31.36
CA GLN A 41 5.36 18.45 -30.66
C GLN A 41 6.59 18.38 -29.73
N ARG A 42 7.73 18.97 -30.13
CA ARG A 42 8.95 19.03 -29.30
C ARG A 42 8.79 20.00 -28.14
N MET A 43 8.18 21.17 -28.37
CA MET A 43 7.86 22.14 -27.31
C MET A 43 6.86 21.54 -26.31
N SER A 44 5.79 20.90 -26.79
CA SER A 44 4.79 20.22 -25.96
C SER A 44 5.42 19.12 -25.11
N ALA A 45 6.26 18.25 -25.70
CA ALA A 45 6.98 17.20 -24.96
C ALA A 45 7.98 17.77 -23.95
N GLY A 46 8.67 18.88 -24.27
CA GLY A 46 9.57 19.56 -23.35
C GLY A 46 8.84 20.19 -22.15
N TYR A 47 7.67 20.79 -22.39
CA TYR A 47 6.83 21.34 -21.33
C TYR A 47 6.11 20.26 -20.50
N ASP A 48 5.67 19.15 -21.10
CA ASP A 48 5.13 17.99 -20.37
C ASP A 48 6.20 17.35 -19.48
N LEU A 49 7.45 17.23 -19.97
CA LEU A 49 8.59 16.81 -19.16
C LEU A 49 8.88 17.79 -18.01
N LEU A 50 8.92 19.09 -18.27
CA LEU A 50 9.15 20.11 -17.23
C LEU A 50 8.05 20.10 -16.16
N TYR A 51 6.78 19.95 -16.58
CA TYR A 51 5.65 19.76 -15.67
C TYR A 51 5.82 18.50 -14.82
N ARG A 52 6.10 17.35 -15.45
CA ARG A 52 6.32 16.06 -14.76
C ARG A 52 7.48 16.07 -13.77
N LEU A 53 8.51 16.89 -14.02
CA LEU A 53 9.69 16.99 -13.14
C LEU A 53 9.46 17.86 -11.90
N GLY A 54 8.44 18.72 -11.87
CA GLY A 54 8.22 19.66 -10.75
C GLY A 54 6.83 19.66 -10.11
N LYS A 55 5.82 19.07 -10.74
CA LYS A 55 4.46 18.99 -10.16
C LYS A 55 4.44 18.21 -8.84
N ASP A 56 3.48 18.52 -7.97
CA ASP A 56 3.10 17.59 -6.91
C ASP A 56 2.41 16.36 -7.51
N TYR A 57 2.51 15.23 -6.82
CA TYR A 57 1.88 13.98 -7.20
C TYR A 57 0.89 13.59 -6.10
N GLU A 58 -0.31 14.17 -6.17
CA GLU A 58 -1.42 13.86 -5.28
C GLU A 58 -1.79 12.37 -5.29
N LYS A 59 -2.42 11.91 -4.21
CA LYS A 59 -2.93 10.53 -4.09
C LYS A 59 -3.88 10.22 -5.26
N PRO A 60 -3.58 9.22 -6.12
CA PRO A 60 -4.45 8.86 -7.22
C PRO A 60 -5.77 8.28 -6.72
N SER A 61 -6.81 8.33 -7.55
CA SER A 61 -8.04 7.56 -7.34
C SER A 61 -7.92 6.17 -8.00
N PHE A 62 -8.68 5.18 -7.53
CA PHE A 62 -8.72 3.88 -8.19
C PHE A 62 -9.39 3.96 -9.58
N ASP A 63 -10.30 4.91 -9.81
CA ASP A 63 -10.99 5.13 -11.10
C ASP A 63 -11.51 3.83 -11.76
N ILE A 64 -12.29 3.07 -10.98
CA ILE A 64 -13.01 1.88 -11.45
C ILE A 64 -14.50 2.19 -11.39
N PRO A 65 -15.08 2.92 -12.36
CA PRO A 65 -16.51 3.22 -12.39
C PRO A 65 -17.35 1.99 -12.78
N SER A 66 -16.75 1.03 -13.51
CA SER A 66 -17.40 -0.23 -13.90
C SER A 66 -16.40 -1.34 -14.19
N VAL A 67 -16.91 -2.58 -14.22
CA VAL A 67 -16.20 -3.79 -14.67
C VAL A 67 -17.13 -4.65 -15.53
N ASP A 68 -16.57 -5.39 -16.48
CA ASP A 68 -17.31 -6.46 -17.16
C ASP A 68 -17.42 -7.70 -16.27
N VAL A 69 -18.64 -8.23 -16.15
CA VAL A 69 -18.95 -9.47 -15.44
C VAL A 69 -19.69 -10.40 -16.40
N ASN A 70 -18.93 -11.08 -17.27
CA ASN A 70 -19.42 -12.05 -18.27
C ASN A 70 -20.23 -11.42 -19.42
N GLY A 71 -19.81 -10.25 -19.92
CA GLY A 71 -20.54 -9.48 -20.94
C GLY A 71 -21.59 -8.51 -20.38
N VAL A 72 -21.80 -8.51 -19.06
CA VAL A 72 -22.67 -7.54 -18.36
C VAL A 72 -21.81 -6.45 -17.75
N GLY A 73 -22.06 -5.20 -18.12
CA GLY A 73 -21.46 -4.04 -17.47
C GLY A 73 -22.01 -3.87 -16.05
N VAL A 74 -21.13 -3.94 -15.05
CA VAL A 74 -21.46 -3.83 -13.62
C VAL A 74 -20.86 -2.53 -13.10
N ALA A 75 -21.70 -1.63 -12.59
CA ALA A 75 -21.26 -0.39 -11.98
C ALA A 75 -20.56 -0.65 -10.65
N VAL A 76 -19.53 0.14 -10.34
CA VAL A 76 -18.70 0.01 -9.14
C VAL A 76 -18.71 1.34 -8.39
N HIS A 77 -19.01 1.27 -7.09
CA HIS A 77 -18.91 2.40 -6.17
C HIS A 77 -17.87 2.06 -5.11
N GLU A 78 -16.82 2.87 -5.06
CA GLU A 78 -15.79 2.84 -4.03
C GLU A 78 -16.29 3.57 -2.79
N ARG A 79 -16.07 2.99 -1.59
CA ARG A 79 -16.36 3.63 -0.31
C ARG A 79 -15.37 3.22 0.77
N ILE A 80 -15.21 4.03 1.79
CA ILE A 80 -14.55 3.66 3.04
C ILE A 80 -15.54 2.79 3.84
N GLU A 81 -15.09 1.62 4.33
CA GLU A 81 -15.89 0.72 5.20
C GLU A 81 -15.47 0.86 6.67
N LEU A 82 -14.17 1.03 6.93
CA LEU A 82 -13.60 1.45 8.22
C LEU A 82 -12.56 2.53 7.98
N ASP A 83 -12.53 3.52 8.87
CA ASP A 83 -11.55 4.60 8.87
C ASP A 83 -10.66 4.50 10.12
N LYS A 84 -9.34 4.60 9.95
CA LYS A 84 -8.31 4.56 11.01
C LYS A 84 -7.33 5.72 10.80
N PRO A 85 -6.61 6.16 11.85
CA PRO A 85 -5.59 7.21 11.74
C PRO A 85 -4.62 7.04 10.57
N PHE A 86 -4.11 5.82 10.33
CA PHE A 86 -3.11 5.54 9.28
C PHE A 86 -3.63 4.73 8.08
N CYS A 87 -4.91 4.31 8.06
CA CYS A 87 -5.42 3.39 7.03
C CYS A 87 -6.93 3.51 6.80
N GLU A 88 -7.38 3.37 5.56
CA GLU A 88 -8.78 3.19 5.20
C GLU A 88 -9.00 1.76 4.71
N LEU A 89 -9.95 1.02 5.30
CA LEU A 89 -10.42 -0.22 4.70
C LEU A 89 -11.45 0.15 3.62
N ARG A 90 -11.01 0.26 2.37
CA ARG A 90 -11.87 0.60 1.24
C ARG A 90 -12.58 -0.63 0.67
N ARG A 91 -13.79 -0.42 0.19
CA ARG A 91 -14.68 -1.44 -0.40
C ARG A 91 -15.17 -1.01 -1.76
N PHE A 92 -15.08 -1.92 -2.73
CA PHE A 92 -15.65 -1.73 -4.07
C PHE A 92 -16.98 -2.47 -4.18
N LYS A 93 -18.08 -1.74 -3.95
CA LYS A 93 -19.44 -2.29 -4.01
C LYS A 93 -19.92 -2.31 -5.47
N ARG A 94 -20.31 -3.49 -5.94
CA ARG A 94 -20.81 -3.74 -7.30
C ARG A 94 -22.34 -3.65 -7.37
N PHE A 95 -22.85 -3.05 -8.44
CA PHE A 95 -24.26 -2.84 -8.72
C PHE A 95 -24.59 -3.28 -10.15
N SER A 96 -25.73 -3.94 -10.33
CA SER A 96 -26.23 -4.39 -11.63
C SER A 96 -27.74 -4.58 -11.53
N ASP A 97 -28.46 -4.12 -12.55
CA ASP A 97 -29.91 -4.24 -12.64
C ASP A 97 -30.35 -5.59 -13.25
N ASP A 98 -29.42 -6.38 -13.78
CA ASP A 98 -29.66 -7.78 -14.14
C ASP A 98 -29.81 -8.65 -12.87
N PRO A 99 -30.99 -9.27 -12.63
CA PRO A 99 -31.20 -10.11 -11.45
C PRO A 99 -30.26 -11.32 -11.39
N ALA A 100 -29.86 -11.90 -12.53
CA ALA A 100 -29.00 -13.08 -12.57
C ALA A 100 -27.57 -12.74 -12.11
N THR A 101 -26.99 -11.69 -12.68
CA THR A 101 -25.72 -11.10 -12.24
C THR A 101 -25.81 -10.67 -10.77
N LEU A 102 -26.88 -10.00 -10.35
CA LEU A 102 -27.05 -9.56 -8.97
C LEU A 102 -27.08 -10.72 -7.96
N VAL A 103 -27.64 -11.89 -8.32
CA VAL A 103 -27.57 -13.11 -7.49
C VAL A 103 -26.14 -13.66 -7.46
N LYS A 104 -25.45 -13.76 -8.60
CA LYS A 104 -24.04 -14.20 -8.68
C LYS A 104 -23.12 -13.31 -7.83
N LEU A 105 -23.23 -11.98 -7.96
CA LEU A 105 -22.46 -10.99 -7.19
C LEU A 105 -22.66 -11.12 -5.67
N LYS A 106 -23.86 -11.52 -5.22
CA LYS A 106 -24.18 -11.75 -3.80
C LYS A 106 -23.52 -13.03 -3.26
N ALA A 107 -23.37 -14.07 -4.09
CA ALA A 107 -22.83 -15.38 -3.69
C ALA A 107 -21.29 -15.47 -3.73
N GLN A 108 -20.60 -14.55 -4.42
CA GLN A 108 -19.14 -14.62 -4.65
C GLN A 108 -18.27 -14.49 -3.38
N PRO A 109 -17.04 -15.06 -3.36
CA PRO A 109 -16.07 -14.94 -2.26
C PRO A 109 -15.82 -13.51 -1.80
N VAL A 110 -15.52 -13.30 -0.51
CA VAL A 110 -15.05 -12.02 0.01
C VAL A 110 -13.54 -12.04 0.23
N VAL A 111 -12.85 -11.02 -0.29
CA VAL A 111 -11.39 -10.94 -0.30
C VAL A 111 -10.94 -9.62 0.31
N LEU A 112 -10.04 -9.71 1.30
CA LEU A 112 -9.21 -8.60 1.77
C LEU A 112 -7.90 -8.61 0.97
N ILE A 113 -7.64 -7.54 0.22
CA ILE A 113 -6.33 -7.25 -0.35
C ILE A 113 -5.59 -6.35 0.64
N VAL A 114 -4.43 -6.79 1.12
CA VAL A 114 -3.51 -5.97 1.92
C VAL A 114 -2.46 -5.41 0.97
N ALA A 115 -2.60 -4.12 0.69
CA ALA A 115 -1.70 -3.36 -0.18
C ALA A 115 -0.44 -2.92 0.58
N PRO A 116 0.70 -2.74 -0.11
CA PRO A 116 1.94 -2.37 0.55
C PRO A 116 1.92 -0.96 1.15
N LEU A 117 2.56 -0.82 2.31
CA LEU A 117 3.00 0.45 2.87
C LEU A 117 4.51 0.54 2.67
N SER A 118 4.89 0.79 1.41
CA SER A 118 6.28 0.91 0.96
C SER A 118 6.43 2.17 0.08
N GLY A 119 6.01 3.32 0.64
CA GLY A 119 6.15 4.64 0.01
C GLY A 119 5.14 5.00 -1.08
N HIS A 120 4.16 4.14 -1.38
CA HIS A 120 3.22 4.32 -2.50
C HIS A 120 1.77 4.03 -2.07
N TYR A 121 0.79 4.64 -2.75
CA TYR A 121 -0.63 4.40 -2.47
C TYR A 121 -1.13 3.05 -3.00
N ALA A 122 -2.21 2.53 -2.41
CA ALA A 122 -2.80 1.24 -2.79
C ALA A 122 -3.34 1.18 -4.23
N THR A 123 -3.42 2.31 -4.93
CA THR A 123 -3.86 2.41 -6.32
C THR A 123 -2.90 1.76 -7.33
N LEU A 124 -1.65 1.48 -6.97
CA LEU A 124 -0.77 0.58 -7.75
C LEU A 124 -1.42 -0.82 -7.97
N LEU A 125 -2.31 -1.24 -7.06
CA LEU A 125 -3.09 -2.47 -7.19
C LEU A 125 -4.43 -2.26 -7.94
N ARG A 126 -4.60 -1.17 -8.70
CA ARG A 126 -5.83 -0.89 -9.48
C ARG A 126 -6.17 -2.00 -10.45
N ASP A 127 -5.18 -2.59 -11.14
CA ASP A 127 -5.43 -3.71 -12.06
C ASP A 127 -5.72 -5.02 -11.32
N THR A 128 -5.14 -5.20 -10.13
CA THR A 128 -5.48 -6.27 -9.18
C THR A 128 -6.95 -6.16 -8.78
N VAL A 129 -7.38 -5.01 -8.25
CA VAL A 129 -8.76 -4.71 -7.85
C VAL A 129 -9.73 -4.85 -9.02
N ARG A 130 -9.45 -4.22 -10.17
CA ARG A 130 -10.30 -4.27 -11.38
C ARG A 130 -10.47 -5.70 -11.90
N THR A 131 -9.43 -6.52 -11.79
CA THR A 131 -9.47 -7.94 -12.18
C THR A 131 -10.26 -8.78 -11.17
N MET A 132 -9.99 -8.63 -9.87
CA MET A 132 -10.68 -9.39 -8.82
C MET A 132 -12.17 -9.04 -8.70
N LEU A 133 -12.57 -7.81 -9.07
CA LEU A 133 -13.96 -7.37 -9.10
C LEU A 133 -14.86 -8.12 -10.10
N LYS A 134 -14.31 -9.03 -10.92
CA LYS A 134 -15.11 -9.93 -11.76
C LYS A 134 -15.73 -11.07 -10.94
N ASP A 135 -14.95 -11.66 -10.04
CA ASP A 135 -15.34 -12.87 -9.31
C ASP A 135 -15.44 -12.73 -7.79
N HIS A 136 -15.08 -11.59 -7.19
CA HIS A 136 -14.99 -11.44 -5.73
C HIS A 136 -15.58 -10.12 -5.20
N LYS A 137 -16.05 -10.14 -3.94
CA LYS A 137 -16.35 -8.94 -3.15
C LYS A 137 -15.01 -8.38 -2.64
N VAL A 138 -14.49 -7.34 -3.27
CA VAL A 138 -13.15 -6.80 -2.98
C VAL A 138 -13.19 -5.71 -1.90
N TYR A 139 -12.34 -5.90 -0.90
CA TYR A 139 -11.89 -4.91 0.07
C TYR A 139 -10.38 -4.71 -0.08
N ILE A 140 -9.86 -3.52 0.20
CA ILE A 140 -8.42 -3.21 0.17
C ILE A 140 -8.03 -2.31 1.34
N THR A 141 -6.82 -2.51 1.89
CA THR A 141 -6.19 -1.55 2.79
C THR A 141 -5.60 -0.40 1.99
N ASP A 142 -6.00 0.83 2.28
CA ASP A 142 -5.49 2.02 1.60
C ASP A 142 -4.84 2.97 2.62
N TRP A 143 -3.51 2.94 2.68
CA TRP A 143 -2.72 3.63 3.70
C TRP A 143 -2.75 5.15 3.51
N LYS A 144 -2.75 5.88 4.63
CA LYS A 144 -2.71 7.34 4.66
C LYS A 144 -1.25 7.81 4.69
N ASN A 145 -1.00 8.92 4.00
CA ASN A 145 0.30 9.58 4.02
C ASN A 145 0.54 10.19 5.41
N ALA A 146 1.61 9.77 6.10
CA ALA A 146 1.85 10.13 7.50
C ALA A 146 1.96 11.65 7.74
N ARG A 147 2.36 12.44 6.73
CA ARG A 147 2.35 13.92 6.82
C ARG A 147 0.96 14.51 7.05
N LEU A 148 -0.10 13.77 6.71
CA LEU A 148 -1.49 14.18 6.87
C LEU A 148 -2.14 13.63 8.16
N VAL A 149 -1.42 12.88 8.99
CA VAL A 149 -1.95 12.28 10.22
C VAL A 149 -1.50 13.09 11.45
N PRO A 150 -2.42 13.79 12.15
CA PRO A 150 -2.10 14.61 13.32
C PRO A 150 -1.39 13.86 14.44
N LEU A 151 -0.56 14.56 15.23
CA LEU A 151 0.16 13.97 16.38
C LEU A 151 -0.78 13.55 17.52
N SER A 152 -2.03 14.04 17.55
CA SER A 152 -3.08 13.60 18.48
C SER A 152 -3.44 12.13 18.29
N ASP A 153 -3.19 11.58 17.11
CA ASP A 153 -3.70 10.27 16.70
C ASP A 153 -2.66 9.15 16.92
N GLY A 154 -1.55 9.47 17.61
CA GLY A 154 -0.49 8.55 18.00
C GLY A 154 0.65 8.43 16.99
N GLU A 155 1.61 7.57 17.30
CA GLU A 155 2.63 7.04 16.38
C GLU A 155 2.06 5.79 15.67
N PHE A 156 2.78 5.24 14.69
CA PHE A 156 2.35 4.00 14.01
C PHE A 156 3.51 3.02 13.94
N HIS A 157 3.32 1.87 14.56
CA HIS A 157 4.30 0.80 14.68
C HIS A 157 4.03 -0.34 13.70
N LEU A 158 5.00 -1.22 13.50
CA LEU A 158 4.81 -2.48 12.77
C LEU A 158 3.77 -3.37 13.48
N ASP A 159 3.69 -3.29 14.81
CA ASP A 159 2.65 -3.94 15.61
C ASP A 159 1.24 -3.39 15.28
N ASP A 160 1.08 -2.09 15.06
CA ASP A 160 -0.21 -1.50 14.66
C ASP A 160 -0.66 -1.99 13.28
N TYR A 161 0.29 -2.16 12.35
CA TYR A 161 0.01 -2.80 11.05
C TYR A 161 -0.56 -4.21 11.25
N VAL A 162 0.10 -5.03 12.07
CA VAL A 162 -0.32 -6.41 12.39
C VAL A 162 -1.69 -6.40 13.09
N ASN A 163 -1.95 -5.44 13.96
CA ASN A 163 -3.24 -5.28 14.66
C ASN A 163 -4.37 -4.83 13.73
N TYR A 164 -4.13 -3.88 12.82
CA TYR A 164 -5.10 -3.43 11.82
C TYR A 164 -5.51 -4.57 10.89
N VAL A 165 -4.55 -5.39 10.41
CA VAL A 165 -4.85 -6.56 9.58
C VAL A 165 -5.76 -7.55 10.31
N GLN A 166 -5.47 -7.87 11.58
CA GLN A 166 -6.33 -8.75 12.38
C GLN A 166 -7.75 -8.17 12.54
N GLU A 167 -7.88 -6.86 12.78
CA GLU A 167 -9.18 -6.21 12.88
C GLU A 167 -9.96 -6.26 11.57
N PHE A 168 -9.32 -5.99 10.43
CA PHE A 168 -9.96 -6.06 9.11
C PHE A 168 -10.41 -7.48 8.76
N ILE A 169 -9.62 -8.51 9.11
CA ILE A 169 -10.03 -9.92 9.02
C ILE A 169 -11.27 -10.16 9.90
N ARG A 170 -11.22 -9.83 11.21
CA ARG A 170 -12.34 -9.99 12.15
C ARG A 170 -13.62 -9.29 11.66
N HIS A 171 -13.49 -8.07 11.12
CA HIS A 171 -14.60 -7.29 10.57
C HIS A 171 -15.29 -8.01 9.40
N LEU A 172 -14.55 -8.50 8.42
CA LEU A 172 -15.13 -9.25 7.29
C LEU A 172 -15.74 -10.57 7.75
N GLN A 173 -15.08 -11.30 8.65
CA GLN A 173 -15.62 -12.54 9.22
C GLN A 173 -16.89 -12.28 10.04
N GLY A 174 -17.04 -11.12 10.68
CA GLY A 174 -18.28 -10.70 11.35
C GLY A 174 -19.45 -10.43 10.39
N ILE A 175 -19.17 -9.99 9.16
CA ILE A 175 -20.20 -9.66 8.14
C ILE A 175 -20.60 -10.88 7.30
N TYR A 176 -19.63 -11.72 6.94
CA TYR A 176 -19.78 -12.81 5.97
C TYR A 176 -19.56 -14.22 6.56
N GLY A 177 -19.16 -14.33 7.83
CA GLY A 177 -18.83 -15.59 8.51
C GLY A 177 -17.46 -16.18 8.17
N ASN A 178 -16.79 -15.68 7.13
CA ASN A 178 -15.44 -16.05 6.69
C ASN A 178 -14.85 -14.95 5.79
N CYS A 179 -13.58 -15.06 5.44
CA CYS A 179 -12.96 -14.29 4.35
C CYS A 179 -11.72 -14.99 3.77
N HIS A 180 -11.26 -14.49 2.62
CA HIS A 180 -9.97 -14.80 2.03
C HIS A 180 -9.04 -13.57 2.13
N VAL A 181 -7.73 -13.78 2.25
CA VAL A 181 -6.73 -12.69 2.31
C VAL A 181 -5.71 -12.85 1.18
N ILE A 182 -5.32 -11.72 0.58
CA ILE A 182 -4.18 -11.59 -0.34
C ILE A 182 -3.25 -10.50 0.18
N SER A 183 -1.94 -10.77 0.20
CA SER A 183 -0.89 -9.81 0.53
C SER A 183 0.08 -9.68 -0.64
N VAL A 184 0.53 -8.46 -0.95
CA VAL A 184 1.33 -8.14 -2.14
C VAL A 184 2.56 -7.32 -1.76
N CYS A 185 3.77 -7.79 -2.05
CA CYS A 185 5.03 -7.20 -1.59
C CYS A 185 5.16 -7.19 -0.06
N GLN A 186 5.77 -6.15 0.52
CA GLN A 186 5.99 -5.90 1.95
C GLN A 186 4.95 -6.50 2.95
N PRO A 187 3.62 -6.40 2.76
CA PRO A 187 2.61 -6.93 3.68
C PRO A 187 2.61 -8.44 3.89
N THR A 188 3.30 -9.25 3.08
CA THR A 188 3.33 -10.70 3.33
C THR A 188 3.78 -11.02 4.76
N VAL A 189 4.79 -10.31 5.26
CA VAL A 189 5.36 -10.47 6.60
C VAL A 189 4.36 -10.14 7.73
N PRO A 190 3.80 -8.92 7.84
CA PRO A 190 2.82 -8.62 8.89
C PRO A 190 1.47 -9.33 8.71
N VAL A 191 1.08 -9.74 7.49
CA VAL A 191 -0.13 -10.56 7.28
C VAL A 191 0.08 -11.99 7.79
N LEU A 192 1.27 -12.58 7.60
CA LEU A 192 1.59 -13.86 8.23
C LEU A 192 1.58 -13.75 9.75
N ALA A 193 2.16 -12.69 10.33
CA ALA A 193 2.10 -12.45 11.77
C ALA A 193 0.66 -12.32 12.29
N ALA A 194 -0.18 -11.53 11.62
CA ALA A 194 -1.59 -11.37 11.96
C ALA A 194 -2.35 -12.70 12.00
N VAL A 195 -2.21 -13.54 10.96
CA VAL A 195 -2.89 -14.85 10.89
C VAL A 195 -2.29 -15.85 11.89
N SER A 196 -0.98 -15.79 12.14
CA SER A 196 -0.29 -16.61 13.15
C SER A 196 -0.80 -16.34 14.56
N LEU A 197 -0.90 -15.07 14.95
CA LEU A 197 -1.38 -14.64 16.27
C LEU A 197 -2.86 -15.01 16.47
N MET A 198 -3.68 -14.86 15.42
CA MET A 198 -5.07 -15.34 15.45
C MET A 198 -5.17 -16.86 15.63
N ALA A 199 -4.32 -17.64 14.93
CA ALA A 199 -4.26 -19.10 15.10
C ALA A 199 -3.81 -19.50 16.51
N SER A 200 -2.77 -18.85 17.04
CA SER A 200 -2.22 -19.10 18.39
C SER A 200 -3.25 -18.86 19.51
N ARG A 201 -4.17 -17.90 19.30
CA ARG A 201 -5.29 -17.61 20.22
C ARG A 201 -6.56 -18.45 19.94
N GLY A 202 -6.53 -19.36 18.97
CA GLY A 202 -7.67 -20.21 18.61
C GLY A 202 -8.82 -19.47 17.91
N GLU A 203 -8.56 -18.30 17.31
CA GLU A 203 -9.57 -17.53 16.57
C GLU A 203 -9.87 -18.15 15.20
N THR A 204 -11.02 -17.80 14.62
CA THR A 204 -11.31 -18.09 13.22
C THR A 204 -10.31 -17.38 12.32
N THR A 205 -9.46 -18.15 11.63
CA THR A 205 -8.54 -17.64 10.60
C THR A 205 -9.23 -17.54 9.24
N PRO A 206 -8.68 -16.76 8.28
CA PRO A 206 -9.12 -16.78 6.88
C PRO A 206 -9.16 -18.18 6.26
N LEU A 207 -9.96 -18.35 5.21
CA LEU A 207 -10.03 -19.61 4.45
C LEU A 207 -8.78 -19.84 3.60
N THR A 208 -8.26 -18.78 2.99
CA THR A 208 -6.98 -18.78 2.28
C THR A 208 -6.15 -17.55 2.63
N MET A 209 -4.83 -17.73 2.66
CA MET A 209 -3.83 -16.66 2.65
C MET A 209 -3.01 -16.79 1.37
N THR A 210 -3.15 -15.82 0.46
CA THR A 210 -2.30 -15.71 -0.74
C THR A 210 -1.23 -14.66 -0.50
N MET A 211 0.01 -14.95 -0.89
CA MET A 211 1.19 -14.14 -0.59
C MET A 211 1.98 -13.97 -1.88
N MET A 212 2.15 -12.74 -2.37
CA MET A 212 2.68 -12.48 -3.70
C MET A 212 3.93 -11.59 -3.64
N GLY A 213 5.10 -12.18 -3.97
CA GLY A 213 6.39 -11.51 -4.12
C GLY A 213 6.80 -10.64 -2.93
N GLY A 214 6.88 -11.22 -1.73
CA GLY A 214 7.20 -10.47 -0.52
C GLY A 214 8.21 -11.17 0.40
N PRO A 215 8.96 -10.40 1.21
CA PRO A 215 10.23 -10.84 1.82
C PRO A 215 10.03 -11.69 3.10
N ILE A 216 9.41 -12.87 3.00
CA ILE A 216 9.20 -13.76 4.16
C ILE A 216 10.54 -14.30 4.69
N ASP A 217 11.47 -14.70 3.82
CA ASP A 217 12.88 -14.94 4.19
C ASP A 217 13.82 -14.14 3.28
N ALA A 218 14.01 -12.87 3.64
CA ALA A 218 14.88 -11.89 2.98
C ALA A 218 16.37 -12.31 2.85
N ARG A 219 16.80 -13.43 3.46
CA ARG A 219 18.16 -13.98 3.34
C ARG A 219 18.33 -14.84 2.08
N LYS A 220 17.23 -15.34 1.49
CA LYS A 220 17.24 -16.06 0.22
C LYS A 220 17.38 -15.07 -0.94
N SER A 221 18.17 -15.43 -1.95
CA SER A 221 18.34 -14.67 -3.20
C SER A 221 18.40 -13.14 -3.01
N PRO A 222 19.34 -12.59 -2.20
CA PRO A 222 19.28 -11.19 -1.77
C PRO A 222 19.37 -10.18 -2.91
N THR A 223 18.37 -9.31 -3.01
CA THR A 223 18.27 -8.25 -4.03
C THR A 223 19.00 -6.98 -3.59
N ALA A 224 19.02 -5.95 -4.44
CA ALA A 224 19.54 -4.63 -4.07
C ALA A 224 18.86 -4.05 -2.80
N VAL A 225 17.58 -4.36 -2.58
CA VAL A 225 16.80 -3.94 -1.41
C VAL A 225 17.33 -4.61 -0.14
N ASN A 226 17.52 -5.93 -0.16
CA ASN A 226 18.11 -6.67 0.97
C ASN A 226 19.53 -6.17 1.27
N ASN A 227 20.33 -5.92 0.23
CA ASN A 227 21.71 -5.43 0.37
C ASN A 227 21.81 -4.01 0.95
N LEU A 228 20.86 -3.10 0.71
CA LEU A 228 20.90 -1.79 1.37
C LEU A 228 20.64 -1.91 2.88
N ALA A 229 19.66 -2.73 3.26
CA ALA A 229 19.27 -2.90 4.66
C ALA A 229 20.34 -3.60 5.52
N THR A 230 21.13 -4.51 4.94
CA THR A 230 22.21 -5.22 5.65
C THR A 230 23.54 -4.45 5.69
N ASN A 231 23.83 -3.59 4.71
CA ASN A 231 25.08 -2.80 4.64
C ASN A 231 25.01 -1.43 5.35
N ARG A 232 23.95 -1.20 6.14
CA ARG A 232 23.71 0.01 6.94
C ARG A 232 23.13 -0.39 8.29
N SER A 233 23.59 0.24 9.37
CA SER A 233 23.04 -0.01 10.71
C SER A 233 21.70 0.70 10.91
N TYR A 234 20.96 0.30 11.95
CA TYR A 234 19.71 0.94 12.35
C TYR A 234 19.86 2.47 12.51
N GLU A 235 20.90 2.90 13.23
CA GLU A 235 21.16 4.32 13.51
C GLU A 235 21.53 5.09 12.24
N TRP A 236 22.08 4.41 11.21
CA TRP A 236 22.27 5.04 9.91
C TRP A 236 20.93 5.40 9.28
N PHE A 237 19.95 4.49 9.28
CA PHE A 237 18.60 4.81 8.77
C PHE A 237 17.95 5.92 9.59
N GLU A 238 17.94 5.81 10.92
CA GLU A 238 17.35 6.82 11.80
C GLU A 238 17.94 8.23 11.56
N ASN A 239 19.27 8.34 11.44
CA ASN A 239 19.92 9.65 11.31
C ASN A 239 20.02 10.19 9.88
N ASN A 240 19.81 9.37 8.83
CA ASN A 240 19.99 9.80 7.43
C ASN A 240 18.69 9.87 6.61
N VAL A 241 17.66 9.07 6.93
CA VAL A 241 16.41 9.04 6.13
C VAL A 241 15.15 9.51 6.87
N ILE A 242 15.20 9.65 8.20
CA ILE A 242 14.08 10.17 8.99
C ILE A 242 14.13 11.70 9.07
N TYR A 243 12.99 12.34 8.81
CA TYR A 243 12.81 13.78 8.92
C TYR A 243 11.53 14.11 9.69
N ARG A 244 11.41 15.35 10.15
CA ARG A 244 10.14 15.87 10.69
C ARG A 244 9.30 16.47 9.58
N VAL A 245 8.00 16.20 9.62
CA VAL A 245 6.98 16.81 8.75
C VAL A 245 6.94 18.33 8.98
N PRO A 246 7.00 19.17 7.92
CA PRO A 246 6.94 20.63 8.05
C PRO A 246 5.58 21.18 8.54
N ASP A 247 5.60 22.43 9.02
CA ASP A 247 4.49 23.07 9.76
C ASP A 247 3.22 23.35 8.93
N ASN A 248 3.26 23.18 7.61
CA ASN A 248 2.14 23.38 6.70
C ASN A 248 1.23 22.14 6.53
N PHE A 249 1.55 21.01 7.18
CA PHE A 249 0.76 19.78 7.11
C PHE A 249 0.16 19.38 8.48
N PRO A 250 -0.98 18.65 8.53
CA PRO A 250 -1.61 18.23 9.78
C PRO A 250 -0.70 17.43 10.73
N GLY A 251 0.23 16.65 10.18
CA GLY A 251 1.22 15.88 10.94
C GLY A 251 2.48 16.67 11.34
N ALA A 252 2.44 18.01 11.35
CA ALA A 252 3.58 18.88 11.67
C ALA A 252 4.40 18.40 12.89
N GLY A 253 5.69 18.17 12.68
CA GLY A 253 6.63 17.68 13.70
C GLY A 253 6.74 16.15 13.83
N ARG A 254 5.82 15.35 13.26
CA ARG A 254 5.88 13.88 13.23
C ARG A 254 7.18 13.41 12.57
N ARG A 255 7.79 12.34 13.11
CA ARG A 255 8.94 11.68 12.47
C ARG A 255 8.42 10.80 11.32
N VAL A 256 8.98 10.95 10.13
CA VAL A 256 8.62 10.16 8.95
C VAL A 256 9.84 9.82 8.10
N TYR A 257 9.76 8.75 7.31
CA TYR A 257 10.59 8.54 6.12
C TYR A 257 9.86 9.16 4.91
N PRO A 258 10.30 10.32 4.38
CA PRO A 258 9.52 11.02 3.35
C PRO A 258 9.46 10.29 2.02
N GLY A 259 8.32 10.36 1.32
CA GLY A 259 8.11 9.69 0.04
C GLY A 259 9.11 10.11 -1.04
N PHE A 260 9.51 11.38 -1.08
CA PHE A 260 10.51 11.86 -2.05
C PHE A 260 11.90 11.25 -1.80
N LEU A 261 12.28 11.04 -0.54
CA LEU A 261 13.54 10.38 -0.18
C LEU A 261 13.53 8.90 -0.56
N GLN A 262 12.41 8.21 -0.29
CA GLN A 262 12.20 6.83 -0.74
C GLN A 262 12.41 6.70 -2.26
N TYR A 263 11.75 7.53 -3.06
CA TYR A 263 11.91 7.57 -4.50
C TYR A 263 13.37 7.82 -4.92
N THR A 264 14.05 8.83 -4.35
CA THR A 264 15.45 9.11 -4.67
C THR A 264 16.39 7.98 -4.25
N GLY A 265 16.10 7.25 -3.17
CA GLY A 265 16.86 6.10 -2.69
C GLY A 265 16.80 4.94 -3.69
N PHE A 266 15.59 4.48 -4.04
CA PHE A 266 15.40 3.41 -5.03
C PHE A 266 16.01 3.75 -6.41
N VAL A 267 15.91 5.02 -6.82
CA VAL A 267 16.56 5.55 -8.02
C VAL A 267 18.09 5.50 -7.93
N ALA A 268 18.67 5.91 -6.79
CA ALA A 268 20.12 5.93 -6.57
C ALA A 268 20.74 4.54 -6.34
N MET A 269 19.94 3.52 -6.03
CA MET A 269 20.38 2.13 -5.90
C MET A 269 20.71 1.45 -7.24
N ASN A 270 20.47 2.13 -8.37
CA ASN A 270 20.78 1.65 -9.73
C ASN A 270 21.76 2.58 -10.48
N PRO A 271 22.95 2.91 -9.92
CA PRO A 271 23.80 3.99 -10.42
C PRO A 271 24.32 3.76 -11.85
N ASP A 272 24.69 2.52 -12.19
CA ASP A 272 25.18 2.14 -13.53
C ASP A 272 24.13 2.32 -14.64
N ARG A 273 22.85 2.52 -14.28
CA ARG A 273 21.75 2.78 -15.20
C ARG A 273 21.41 4.26 -15.38
N HIS A 274 22.02 5.18 -14.63
CA HIS A 274 21.75 6.63 -14.80
C HIS A 274 22.12 7.16 -16.18
N ALA A 275 23.16 6.61 -16.82
CA ALA A 275 23.52 6.94 -18.21
C ALA A 275 22.47 6.47 -19.24
N THR A 276 21.62 5.51 -18.88
CA THR A 276 20.63 4.86 -19.76
C THR A 276 19.22 4.91 -19.15
N SER A 277 18.85 6.07 -18.62
CA SER A 277 17.46 6.50 -18.34
C SER A 277 16.65 5.73 -17.29
N HIS A 278 16.00 6.50 -16.40
CA HIS A 278 14.95 6.03 -15.48
C HIS A 278 13.85 5.20 -16.18
N TYR A 279 13.58 5.50 -17.47
CA TYR A 279 12.58 4.79 -18.27
C TYR A 279 12.86 3.28 -18.39
N ASP A 280 14.12 2.86 -18.40
CA ASP A 280 14.48 1.45 -18.57
C ASP A 280 14.35 0.65 -17.25
N TYR A 281 14.45 1.31 -16.09
CA TYR A 281 14.04 0.73 -14.81
C TYR A 281 12.53 0.47 -14.77
N PHE A 282 11.71 1.44 -15.18
CA PHE A 282 10.25 1.25 -15.26
C PHE A 282 9.84 0.14 -16.23
N LYS A 283 10.58 -0.08 -17.33
CA LYS A 283 10.38 -1.23 -18.22
C LYS A 283 10.71 -2.56 -17.54
N ASP A 284 11.75 -2.63 -16.72
CA ASP A 284 12.15 -3.87 -16.03
C ASP A 284 11.18 -4.25 -14.91
N LEU A 285 10.61 -3.28 -14.17
CA LEU A 285 9.57 -3.56 -13.17
C LEU A 285 8.33 -4.29 -13.74
N ILE A 286 7.96 -3.96 -14.99
CA ILE A 286 6.80 -4.50 -15.73
C ILE A 286 7.23 -5.41 -16.89
N LYS A 287 8.45 -5.97 -16.84
CA LYS A 287 9.12 -6.64 -17.97
C LYS A 287 8.27 -7.73 -18.62
N GLY A 288 7.93 -7.54 -19.90
CA GLY A 288 7.10 -8.49 -20.65
C GLY A 288 5.60 -8.39 -20.40
N ASP A 289 5.12 -7.29 -19.82
CA ASP A 289 3.80 -6.76 -20.17
C ASP A 289 3.94 -5.90 -21.44
N ASP A 290 3.29 -6.29 -22.55
CA ASP A 290 3.33 -5.54 -23.83
C ASP A 290 2.42 -4.30 -23.76
N ALA A 291 2.72 -3.40 -22.82
CA ALA A 291 1.91 -2.24 -22.51
C ALA A 291 2.10 -1.09 -23.53
N SER A 292 1.11 -0.20 -23.61
CA SER A 292 1.21 0.99 -24.46
C SER A 292 2.01 2.10 -23.79
N ALA A 293 2.55 3.04 -24.58
CA ALA A 293 3.23 4.23 -24.06
C ALA A 293 2.33 5.09 -23.14
N GLU A 294 1.00 5.01 -23.28
CA GLU A 294 0.05 5.67 -22.37
C GLU A 294 -0.07 4.91 -21.04
N ALA A 295 -0.13 3.58 -21.06
CA ALA A 295 -0.13 2.76 -19.86
C ALA A 295 1.18 2.94 -19.06
N HIS A 296 2.33 2.99 -19.74
CA HIS A 296 3.61 3.34 -19.12
C HIS A 296 3.60 4.73 -18.47
N ARG A 297 3.02 5.74 -19.12
CA ARG A 297 2.87 7.09 -18.53
C ARG A 297 1.98 7.10 -17.30
N LYS A 298 0.85 6.39 -17.32
CA LYS A 298 -0.07 6.28 -16.18
C LYS A 298 0.58 5.55 -15.00
N PHE A 299 1.32 4.47 -15.26
CA PHE A 299 2.11 3.78 -14.24
C PHE A 299 3.22 4.67 -13.66
N TYR A 300 3.92 5.44 -14.49
CA TYR A 300 4.92 6.42 -14.04
C TYR A 300 4.30 7.55 -13.20
N ASP A 301 3.16 8.09 -13.63
CA ASP A 301 2.41 9.12 -12.90
C ASP A 301 1.89 8.61 -11.54
N GLU A 302 1.63 7.31 -11.42
CA GLU A 302 1.18 6.67 -10.18
C GLU A 302 2.32 6.23 -9.25
N TYR A 303 3.42 5.72 -9.81
CA TYR A 303 4.60 5.35 -9.04
C TYR A 303 5.27 6.59 -8.41
N ASN A 304 5.26 7.72 -9.11
CA ASN A 304 5.73 8.99 -8.54
C ASN A 304 4.77 9.57 -7.48
N ALA A 305 3.53 9.06 -7.35
CA ALA A 305 2.61 9.45 -6.30
C ALA A 305 2.96 8.72 -4.99
N VAL A 306 3.98 9.26 -4.34
CA VAL A 306 4.56 8.73 -3.12
C VAL A 306 3.88 9.24 -1.85
N LEU A 307 4.12 8.53 -0.75
CA LEU A 307 3.64 8.90 0.58
C LEU A 307 4.75 8.80 1.64
N ASP A 308 4.65 9.63 2.67
CA ASP A 308 5.52 9.55 3.83
C ASP A 308 5.04 8.40 4.73
N MET A 309 5.97 7.58 5.18
CA MET A 309 5.71 6.51 6.15
C MET A 309 6.11 6.99 7.54
N ASP A 310 5.39 6.58 8.58
CA ASP A 310 5.78 6.88 9.95
C ASP A 310 7.15 6.24 10.28
N ALA A 311 7.96 6.92 11.08
CA ALA A 311 9.35 6.53 11.29
C ALA A 311 9.48 5.22 12.06
N ASP A 312 8.64 5.02 13.08
CA ASP A 312 8.75 3.86 13.97
C ASP A 312 8.39 2.57 13.22
N TYR A 313 7.24 2.53 12.53
CA TYR A 313 6.89 1.46 11.58
C TYR A 313 8.01 1.16 10.57
N TYR A 314 8.65 2.18 9.98
CA TYR A 314 9.69 1.97 8.98
C TYR A 314 10.96 1.35 9.59
N LEU A 315 11.45 1.92 10.69
CA LEU A 315 12.67 1.47 11.36
C LEU A 315 12.48 0.06 11.97
N GLU A 316 11.34 -0.20 12.59
CA GLU A 316 10.95 -1.53 13.08
C GLU A 316 10.86 -2.55 11.94
N THR A 317 10.41 -2.15 10.74
CA THR A 317 10.39 -3.01 9.56
C THR A 317 11.79 -3.34 9.07
N ILE A 318 12.71 -2.37 9.03
CA ILE A 318 14.12 -2.61 8.67
C ILE A 318 14.77 -3.59 9.65
N GLU A 319 14.65 -3.34 10.95
CA GLU A 319 15.20 -4.20 12.01
C GLU A 319 14.60 -5.61 11.95
N THR A 320 13.26 -5.72 12.04
CA THR A 320 12.53 -6.98 12.20
C THR A 320 12.60 -7.88 10.96
N VAL A 321 12.56 -7.30 9.76
CA VAL A 321 12.40 -8.06 8.51
C VAL A 321 13.73 -8.24 7.77
N PHE A 322 14.61 -7.24 7.78
CA PHE A 322 15.79 -7.21 6.91
C PHE A 322 17.14 -7.24 7.64
N GLN A 323 17.18 -7.10 8.97
CA GLN A 323 18.41 -7.16 9.75
C GLN A 323 18.43 -8.34 10.73
N GLU A 324 17.40 -8.48 11.57
CA GLU A 324 17.28 -9.59 12.53
C GLU A 324 16.45 -10.77 12.02
N TYR A 325 15.65 -10.59 10.96
CA TYR A 325 14.80 -11.62 10.35
C TYR A 325 13.92 -12.36 11.38
N LYS A 326 13.36 -11.63 12.36
CA LYS A 326 12.75 -12.18 13.59
C LYS A 326 11.62 -13.18 13.32
N LEU A 327 10.89 -13.00 12.22
CA LEU A 327 9.86 -13.95 11.75
C LEU A 327 10.46 -15.34 11.47
N VAL A 328 11.57 -15.40 10.75
CA VAL A 328 12.20 -16.65 10.29
C VAL A 328 12.97 -17.34 11.42
N HIS A 329 13.49 -16.55 12.36
CA HIS A 329 14.12 -17.08 13.57
C HIS A 329 13.12 -17.43 14.69
N GLY A 330 11.81 -17.19 14.49
CA GLY A 330 10.79 -17.47 15.50
C GLY A 330 10.95 -16.63 16.77
N THR A 331 11.56 -15.45 16.65
CA THR A 331 11.84 -14.49 17.75
C THR A 331 10.94 -13.26 17.72
N TRP A 332 10.10 -13.08 16.70
CA TRP A 332 9.22 -11.92 16.59
C TRP A 332 8.07 -11.98 17.62
N ASP A 333 8.14 -11.11 18.61
CA ASP A 333 7.02 -10.77 19.48
C ASP A 333 6.33 -9.48 19.00
N VAL A 334 4.99 -9.47 19.06
CA VAL A 334 4.12 -8.34 18.66
C VAL A 334 3.32 -7.87 19.87
N ARG A 335 3.18 -6.56 20.05
CA ARG A 335 2.29 -5.96 21.06
C ARG A 335 0.85 -5.90 20.56
N SER A 336 -0.09 -6.42 21.34
CA SER A 336 -1.53 -6.29 21.10
C SER A 336 -2.05 -4.90 21.50
N PRO A 337 -3.27 -4.50 21.10
CA PRO A 337 -3.86 -3.21 21.48
C PRO A 337 -4.11 -3.04 23.00
N ASP A 338 -4.19 -4.14 23.75
CA ASP A 338 -4.24 -4.17 25.21
C ASP A 338 -2.85 -4.17 25.88
N GLY A 339 -1.77 -4.04 25.09
CA GLY A 339 -0.40 -3.93 25.57
C GLY A 339 0.30 -5.26 25.89
N LYS A 340 -0.37 -6.40 25.66
CA LYS A 340 0.19 -7.73 25.86
C LYS A 340 1.20 -8.04 24.75
N ILE A 341 2.33 -8.64 25.13
CA ILE A 341 3.35 -9.13 24.18
C ILE A 341 3.01 -10.57 23.80
N GLU A 342 2.94 -10.87 22.49
CA GLU A 342 2.56 -12.18 21.96
C GLU A 342 3.52 -12.64 20.84
N ARG A 343 4.00 -13.89 20.95
CA ARG A 343 4.92 -14.51 19.98
C ARG A 343 4.20 -14.86 18.68
N VAL A 344 4.74 -14.40 17.55
CA VAL A 344 4.33 -14.83 16.21
C VAL A 344 4.74 -16.30 16.00
N ARG A 345 3.74 -17.17 15.74
CA ARG A 345 3.90 -18.62 15.51
C ARG A 345 3.25 -19.10 14.22
N PRO A 346 3.94 -19.04 13.06
CA PRO A 346 3.42 -19.56 11.80
C PRO A 346 3.08 -21.06 11.86
N GLU A 347 3.75 -21.80 12.74
CA GLU A 347 3.49 -23.22 12.98
C GLU A 347 2.08 -23.50 13.50
N ASP A 348 1.43 -22.54 14.18
CA ASP A 348 0.08 -22.73 14.76
C ASP A 348 -1.05 -22.65 13.72
N ILE A 349 -0.78 -22.15 12.50
CA ILE A 349 -1.79 -22.07 11.44
C ILE A 349 -2.14 -23.47 10.93
N LYS A 350 -3.32 -24.01 11.30
CA LYS A 350 -3.80 -25.33 10.85
C LYS A 350 -4.94 -25.28 9.82
N THR A 351 -5.72 -24.19 9.79
CA THR A 351 -7.04 -24.11 9.14
C THR A 351 -7.11 -23.19 7.91
N THR A 352 -6.04 -22.43 7.66
CA THR A 352 -5.91 -21.55 6.48
C THR A 352 -5.14 -22.29 5.40
N ALA A 353 -5.61 -22.27 4.15
CA ALA A 353 -4.83 -22.76 3.01
C ALA A 353 -3.84 -21.67 2.51
N LEU A 354 -2.61 -22.05 2.19
CA LEU A 354 -1.52 -21.12 1.82
C LEU A 354 -1.16 -21.21 0.34
N PHE A 355 -1.16 -20.08 -0.35
CA PHE A 355 -0.66 -19.95 -1.73
C PHE A 355 0.42 -18.87 -1.81
N THR A 356 1.66 -19.25 -2.16
CA THR A 356 2.72 -18.29 -2.49
C THR A 356 2.86 -18.09 -4.01
N VAL A 357 3.16 -16.87 -4.43
CA VAL A 357 3.42 -16.51 -5.82
C VAL A 357 4.70 -15.68 -5.88
N GLU A 358 5.57 -15.98 -6.84
CA GLU A 358 6.82 -15.25 -7.12
C GLU A 358 6.97 -14.98 -8.61
N GLY A 359 7.87 -14.08 -9.01
CA GLY A 359 8.22 -13.83 -10.41
C GLY A 359 9.60 -14.39 -10.75
N GLU A 360 9.74 -15.10 -11.87
CA GLU A 360 11.03 -15.64 -12.35
C GLU A 360 12.10 -14.54 -12.55
N LEU A 361 11.67 -13.28 -12.75
CA LEU A 361 12.52 -12.12 -12.96
C LEU A 361 12.28 -11.00 -11.90
N ASP A 362 11.78 -11.34 -10.70
CA ASP A 362 11.57 -10.39 -9.61
C ASP A 362 12.91 -9.88 -9.03
N ASP A 363 13.16 -8.59 -9.20
CA ASP A 363 14.37 -7.88 -8.75
C ASP A 363 14.20 -7.17 -7.39
N ILE A 364 13.02 -7.29 -6.76
CA ILE A 364 12.67 -6.69 -5.47
C ILE A 364 12.62 -7.75 -4.38
N SER A 365 11.84 -8.82 -4.57
CA SER A 365 11.76 -10.00 -3.70
C SER A 365 12.22 -11.24 -4.46
N GLY A 366 13.48 -11.64 -4.26
CA GLY A 366 14.11 -12.69 -5.05
C GLY A 366 13.49 -14.09 -4.88
N SER A 367 13.75 -14.97 -5.84
CA SER A 367 13.25 -16.35 -5.85
C SER A 367 13.50 -17.08 -4.52
N GLY A 368 12.45 -17.71 -4.01
CA GLY A 368 12.39 -18.42 -2.74
C GLY A 368 12.03 -17.57 -1.51
N GLN A 369 12.10 -16.23 -1.58
CA GLN A 369 11.85 -15.34 -0.42
C GLN A 369 10.40 -15.43 0.08
N THR A 370 9.41 -15.56 -0.81
CA THR A 370 7.99 -15.72 -0.46
C THR A 370 7.65 -17.18 -0.19
N GLU A 371 8.19 -18.11 -0.99
CA GLU A 371 8.03 -19.56 -0.84
C GLU A 371 8.43 -20.04 0.57
N ALA A 372 9.38 -19.35 1.23
CA ALA A 372 9.79 -19.62 2.61
C ALA A 372 8.62 -19.73 3.61
N ALA A 373 7.48 -19.06 3.34
CA ALA A 373 6.26 -19.20 4.15
C ALA A 373 5.80 -20.66 4.31
N HIS A 374 6.02 -21.53 3.31
CA HIS A 374 5.67 -22.95 3.36
C HIS A 374 6.44 -23.73 4.43
N GLY A 375 7.72 -23.39 4.66
CA GLY A 375 8.54 -23.99 5.71
C GLY A 375 8.17 -23.51 7.11
N LEU A 376 7.80 -22.23 7.24
CA LEU A 376 7.34 -21.65 8.51
C LEU A 376 5.95 -22.17 8.90
N CYS A 377 5.01 -22.22 7.95
CA CYS A 377 3.63 -22.66 8.15
C CYS A 377 3.48 -24.19 8.21
N SER A 378 4.36 -24.86 8.96
CA SER A 378 4.42 -26.31 9.14
C SER A 378 3.13 -26.96 9.69
N GLY A 379 2.23 -26.15 10.26
CA GLY A 379 0.89 -26.57 10.67
C GLY A 379 -0.11 -26.81 9.53
N ILE A 380 0.13 -26.24 8.34
CA ILE A 380 -0.75 -26.36 7.17
C ILE A 380 -0.43 -27.65 6.44
N VAL A 381 -1.39 -28.58 6.32
CA VAL A 381 -1.16 -29.84 5.62
C VAL A 381 -0.89 -29.63 4.12
N HIS A 382 0.07 -30.35 3.55
CA HIS A 382 0.61 -30.11 2.19
C HIS A 382 -0.45 -29.97 1.08
N LYS A 383 -1.60 -30.65 1.16
CA LYS A 383 -2.67 -30.52 0.15
C LYS A 383 -3.37 -29.15 0.13
N GLU A 384 -3.30 -28.39 1.22
CA GLU A 384 -3.79 -27.01 1.35
C GLU A 384 -2.67 -25.98 1.06
N GLN A 385 -1.48 -26.44 0.65
CA GLN A 385 -0.35 -25.59 0.27
C GLN A 385 -0.19 -25.55 -1.26
N ARG A 386 0.19 -24.40 -1.81
CA ARG A 386 0.53 -24.20 -3.22
C ARG A 386 1.62 -23.15 -3.40
N HIS A 387 2.50 -23.34 -4.37
CA HIS A 387 3.46 -22.33 -4.84
C HIS A 387 3.27 -22.10 -6.36
N LEU A 388 3.64 -20.92 -6.86
CA LEU A 388 3.68 -20.57 -8.28
C LEU A 388 4.82 -19.58 -8.56
N GLU A 389 5.84 -20.03 -9.28
CA GLU A 389 6.77 -19.14 -9.98
C GLU A 389 6.18 -18.72 -11.33
N ALA A 390 5.94 -17.41 -11.50
CA ALA A 390 5.34 -16.84 -12.70
C ALA A 390 6.41 -16.53 -13.76
N LYS A 391 6.50 -17.39 -14.78
CA LYS A 391 7.58 -17.34 -15.76
C LYS A 391 7.63 -16.04 -16.58
N GLY A 392 8.84 -15.49 -16.65
CA GLY A 392 9.20 -14.19 -17.21
C GLY A 392 8.65 -12.97 -16.45
N ALA A 393 7.92 -13.13 -15.34
CA ALA A 393 7.37 -12.00 -14.61
C ALA A 393 8.46 -11.32 -13.77
N GLY A 394 8.64 -10.00 -13.98
CA GLY A 394 9.22 -9.13 -12.95
C GLY A 394 8.20 -8.82 -11.85
N HIS A 395 8.61 -8.08 -10.81
CA HIS A 395 7.85 -7.87 -9.58
C HIS A 395 6.38 -7.48 -9.81
N TYR A 396 6.11 -6.45 -10.63
CA TYR A 396 4.73 -6.01 -10.88
C TYR A 396 3.92 -6.99 -11.74
N GLY A 397 4.60 -7.83 -12.52
CA GLY A 397 3.97 -8.79 -13.43
C GLY A 397 3.18 -9.91 -12.75
N ILE A 398 3.35 -10.10 -11.43
CA ILE A 398 2.59 -11.11 -10.66
C ILE A 398 1.29 -10.56 -10.05
N PHE A 399 1.06 -9.24 -10.06
CA PHE A 399 -0.14 -8.61 -9.50
C PHE A 399 -0.78 -7.51 -10.38
N SER A 400 -0.11 -7.12 -11.46
CA SER A 400 -0.60 -6.17 -12.48
C SER A 400 -0.17 -6.62 -13.88
N GLY A 401 -0.84 -6.12 -14.93
CA GLY A 401 -0.44 -6.36 -16.31
C GLY A 401 -0.91 -7.71 -16.89
N ARG A 402 -0.43 -8.07 -18.09
CA ARG A 402 -0.89 -9.27 -18.81
C ARG A 402 -0.66 -10.55 -18.00
N ARG A 403 0.54 -10.75 -17.43
CA ARG A 403 0.86 -11.99 -16.69
C ARG A 403 0.01 -12.17 -15.43
N TRP A 404 -0.30 -11.10 -14.72
CA TRP A 404 -1.32 -11.15 -13.66
C TRP A 404 -2.65 -11.66 -14.21
N ARG A 405 -3.20 -11.03 -15.25
CA ARG A 405 -4.54 -11.36 -15.77
C ARG A 405 -4.64 -12.73 -16.43
N GLU A 406 -3.57 -13.21 -17.07
CA GLU A 406 -3.58 -14.43 -17.90
C GLU A 406 -2.91 -15.66 -17.25
N VAL A 407 -1.99 -15.47 -16.29
CA VAL A 407 -1.22 -16.57 -15.66
C VAL A 407 -1.51 -16.68 -14.17
N VAL A 408 -1.33 -15.60 -13.39
CA VAL A 408 -1.41 -15.66 -11.93
C VAL A 408 -2.85 -15.62 -11.42
N TYR A 409 -3.66 -14.64 -11.85
CA TYR A 409 -5.03 -14.47 -11.39
C TYR A 409 -5.91 -15.72 -11.61
N PRO A 410 -5.84 -16.44 -12.75
CA PRO A 410 -6.57 -17.70 -12.91
C PRO A 410 -6.25 -18.73 -11.81
N GLN A 411 -5.00 -18.80 -11.35
CA GLN A 411 -4.58 -19.69 -10.25
C GLN A 411 -5.08 -19.18 -8.88
N VAL A 412 -4.98 -17.87 -8.62
CA VAL A 412 -5.48 -17.24 -7.37
C VAL A 412 -7.00 -17.40 -7.25
N ARG A 413 -7.73 -17.14 -8.33
CA ARG A 413 -9.17 -17.36 -8.48
C ARG A 413 -9.54 -18.82 -8.22
N ALA A 414 -8.84 -19.76 -8.84
CA ALA A 414 -9.06 -21.20 -8.63
C ALA A 414 -8.75 -21.64 -7.19
N PHE A 415 -7.72 -21.07 -6.56
CA PHE A 415 -7.38 -21.33 -5.16
C PHE A 415 -8.46 -20.82 -4.21
N ILE A 416 -8.91 -19.57 -4.37
CA ILE A 416 -10.01 -19.00 -3.57
C ILE A 416 -11.29 -19.83 -3.72
N HIS A 417 -11.74 -20.09 -4.96
CA HIS A 417 -12.96 -20.88 -5.20
C HIS A 417 -12.87 -22.34 -4.75
N GLY A 418 -11.66 -22.92 -4.64
CA GLY A 418 -11.46 -24.27 -4.11
C GLY A 418 -11.66 -24.39 -2.59
N HIS A 419 -11.57 -23.28 -1.85
CA HIS A 419 -11.66 -23.27 -0.38
C HIS A 419 -12.83 -22.42 0.17
N GLU A 420 -13.58 -21.70 -0.68
CA GLU A 420 -14.77 -20.93 -0.32
C GLU A 420 -15.79 -21.79 0.45
N LYS A 421 -16.28 -21.27 1.58
CA LYS A 421 -17.32 -21.92 2.40
C LYS A 421 -18.57 -21.03 2.44
N PRO A 422 -19.79 -21.58 2.49
CA PRO A 422 -21.03 -20.80 2.46
C PRO A 422 -21.03 -19.63 3.45
N GLN A 423 -21.10 -18.41 2.91
CA GLN A 423 -21.03 -17.17 3.71
C GLN A 423 -22.29 -17.01 4.57
N LYS A 424 -22.10 -16.80 5.88
CA LYS A 424 -23.17 -16.41 6.80
C LYS A 424 -23.40 -14.91 6.63
N LYS A 425 -24.48 -14.55 5.95
CA LYS A 425 -24.84 -13.14 5.73
C LYS A 425 -25.40 -12.55 7.02
N ALA A 426 -24.64 -11.68 7.69
CA ALA A 426 -25.20 -10.80 8.71
C ALA A 426 -26.32 -9.93 8.07
N ALA A 427 -27.43 -9.74 8.78
CA ALA A 427 -28.45 -8.80 8.33
C ALA A 427 -27.83 -7.39 8.28
N PRO A 428 -27.99 -6.63 7.17
CA PRO A 428 -27.46 -5.28 7.12
C PRO A 428 -28.13 -4.45 8.21
N ARG A 429 -27.33 -3.74 9.03
CA ARG A 429 -27.87 -2.59 9.77
C ARG A 429 -28.37 -1.59 8.72
N VAL A 430 -29.68 -1.40 8.66
CA VAL A 430 -30.27 -0.24 7.99
C VAL A 430 -29.83 0.96 8.82
N ILE A 431 -29.01 1.82 8.23
CA ILE A 431 -28.83 3.18 8.71
C ILE A 431 -29.94 3.96 8.01
N GLU A 432 -31.00 4.28 8.76
CA GLU A 432 -32.11 5.08 8.22
C GLU A 432 -31.60 6.51 8.00
N THR A 433 -31.59 6.96 6.75
CA THR A 433 -31.46 8.37 6.39
C THR A 433 -32.75 9.09 6.80
N PRO A 434 -32.70 10.21 7.55
CA PRO A 434 -33.91 10.81 8.14
C PRO A 434 -35.01 11.25 7.16
N ASP A 435 -34.68 11.46 5.88
CA ASP A 435 -35.55 12.18 4.93
C ASP A 435 -36.29 11.30 3.91
N ASP A 436 -35.98 9.99 3.81
CA ASP A 436 -36.51 9.10 2.76
C ASP A 436 -37.88 8.45 3.08
N ASN A 437 -38.52 8.81 4.20
CA ASN A 437 -39.73 8.14 4.68
C ASN A 437 -40.94 9.12 4.73
N PRO A 438 -41.83 9.14 3.71
CA PRO A 438 -43.03 9.98 3.76
C PRO A 438 -43.94 9.52 4.92
N PRO A 439 -44.55 10.45 5.67
CA PRO A 439 -45.26 10.11 6.90
C PRO A 439 -46.44 9.17 6.63
N ALA A 440 -46.34 7.93 7.13
CA ALA A 440 -47.39 6.93 6.99
C ALA A 440 -48.70 7.41 7.65
N PRO A 441 -49.86 7.20 7.01
CA PRO A 441 -51.14 7.64 7.56
C PRO A 441 -51.44 6.92 8.89
N ALA A 442 -51.69 7.69 9.94
CA ALA A 442 -51.87 7.16 11.29
C ALA A 442 -53.09 6.21 11.37
N ALA A 443 -52.87 4.97 11.79
CA ALA A 443 -53.93 4.01 12.05
C ALA A 443 -54.78 4.46 13.27
N PRO A 444 -56.10 4.24 13.27
CA PRO A 444 -56.98 4.72 14.33
C PRO A 444 -56.74 3.98 15.66
N ALA A 445 -56.71 4.74 16.75
CA ALA A 445 -56.45 4.19 18.09
C ALA A 445 -57.59 3.25 18.58
N PRO A 446 -57.26 2.14 19.27
CA PRO A 446 -58.25 1.22 19.80
C PRO A 446 -59.06 1.84 20.95
N LYS A 447 -60.37 1.55 20.99
CA LYS A 447 -61.26 2.01 22.07
C LYS A 447 -60.96 1.27 23.37
N ALA A 448 -60.81 2.02 24.47
CA ALA A 448 -60.63 1.45 25.81
C ALA A 448 -61.92 0.77 26.32
N ALA A 449 -61.78 -0.41 26.91
CA ALA A 449 -62.84 -1.07 27.68
C ALA A 449 -62.79 -0.60 29.14
N VAL A 450 -63.95 -0.42 29.76
CA VAL A 450 -64.08 0.05 31.14
C VAL A 450 -64.24 -1.15 32.09
N ALA A 451 -63.44 -1.18 33.17
CA ALA A 451 -63.58 -2.12 34.28
C ALA A 451 -63.58 -1.35 35.63
N ALA A 452 -64.19 -1.95 36.65
CA ALA A 452 -64.69 -1.22 37.83
C ALA A 452 -63.66 -0.99 38.96
N LYS A 453 -64.08 -0.17 39.94
CA LYS A 453 -63.26 0.46 40.99
C LYS A 453 -63.53 -0.13 42.37
N ALA A 454 -62.48 -0.51 43.09
CA ALA A 454 -62.46 -0.75 44.54
C ALA A 454 -61.14 -0.16 45.08
N ALA A 455 -61.13 0.86 45.95
CA ALA A 455 -61.54 0.93 47.36
C ALA A 455 -60.31 0.84 48.29
N ALA A 456 -59.94 1.96 48.91
CA ALA A 456 -58.91 2.09 49.96
C ALA A 456 -59.59 2.34 51.32
N PRO A 457 -58.94 2.12 52.48
CA PRO A 457 -58.02 3.13 53.08
C PRO A 457 -56.80 2.46 53.79
N LYS A 458 -55.89 3.07 54.58
CA LYS A 458 -55.82 4.33 55.38
C LYS A 458 -54.44 5.01 55.30
N ALA A 459 -54.34 6.21 55.88
CA ALA A 459 -53.16 7.10 55.93
C ALA A 459 -52.23 6.81 57.16
N ALA A 460 -50.89 6.89 57.02
CA ALA A 460 -50.01 8.01 57.44
C ALA A 460 -49.55 7.95 58.94
N PRO A 461 -48.61 8.76 59.49
CA PRO A 461 -48.01 9.99 58.91
C PRO A 461 -46.51 10.35 59.20
N THR A 462 -46.05 11.44 58.56
CA THR A 462 -44.88 12.32 58.88
C THR A 462 -43.44 11.77 58.62
N LYS A 463 -42.38 12.58 58.39
CA LYS A 463 -42.17 14.06 58.51
C LYS A 463 -41.59 14.73 57.23
N SER A 464 -41.62 16.07 57.23
CA SER A 464 -41.08 17.05 56.25
C SER A 464 -39.54 17.00 56.05
N ALA A 465 -38.89 17.44 54.96
CA ALA A 465 -39.08 18.59 54.02
C ALA A 465 -38.75 19.98 54.65
N PRO A 466 -38.49 21.10 53.90
CA PRO A 466 -38.36 21.36 52.44
C PRO A 466 -36.86 21.32 51.98
N ALA A 467 -36.28 21.98 50.94
CA ALA A 467 -36.59 22.98 49.87
C ALA A 467 -35.70 22.69 48.61
N LYS A 468 -35.68 23.30 47.42
CA LYS A 468 -36.11 24.60 46.76
C LYS A 468 -35.25 25.86 47.05
N ALA A 469 -34.97 26.80 46.12
CA ALA A 469 -34.89 26.82 44.62
C ALA A 469 -34.38 28.21 44.10
N ALA A 470 -33.94 28.28 42.83
CA ALA A 470 -33.99 29.44 41.88
C ALA A 470 -33.06 30.71 42.00
N THR A 471 -32.41 31.03 40.86
CA THR A 471 -32.13 32.37 40.24
C THR A 471 -31.33 33.48 40.96
N LYS A 472 -30.29 34.02 40.27
CA LYS A 472 -29.97 35.46 39.97
C LYS A 472 -28.52 35.57 39.42
N THR A 473 -28.24 36.24 38.28
CA THR A 473 -28.01 37.70 38.02
C THR A 473 -26.56 38.19 38.33
N ALA A 474 -25.97 38.99 37.44
CA ALA A 474 -24.60 39.57 37.55
C ALA A 474 -24.53 40.78 38.53
N PRO A 475 -23.32 41.20 38.98
CA PRO A 475 -22.64 42.37 38.34
C PRO A 475 -21.09 42.43 38.45
N GLN A 476 -20.50 43.54 37.95
CA GLN A 476 -19.13 44.08 38.20
C GLN A 476 -19.00 44.71 39.62
N PRO A 477 -17.84 45.20 40.18
CA PRO A 477 -16.77 46.02 39.52
C PRO A 477 -15.30 46.02 40.09
N ALA A 478 -14.39 46.81 39.44
CA ALA A 478 -13.25 47.64 39.98
C ALA A 478 -12.12 47.06 40.91
N ALA A 479 -10.94 47.67 41.13
CA ALA A 479 -10.01 48.54 40.35
C ALA A 479 -8.68 48.84 41.13
N LYS A 480 -7.54 49.09 40.44
CA LYS A 480 -6.28 49.80 40.86
C LYS A 480 -5.32 49.85 39.63
N ALA A 481 -4.79 50.98 39.13
CA ALA A 481 -3.71 51.88 39.63
C ALA A 481 -2.30 51.24 39.54
N THR A 482 -1.21 51.86 39.04
CA THR A 482 -0.82 53.29 38.86
C THR A 482 -0.12 53.62 37.50
N LYS A 483 0.57 54.77 37.35
CA LYS A 483 1.01 55.43 36.08
C LYS A 483 2.55 55.52 35.90
N ALA A 484 3.02 55.45 34.64
CA ALA A 484 4.05 56.30 34.00
C ALA A 484 3.95 56.06 32.46
N ALA A 485 3.88 57.02 31.51
CA ALA A 485 4.64 58.26 31.25
C ALA A 485 6.10 57.99 30.78
N ALA A 486 6.57 58.45 29.61
CA ALA A 486 6.00 59.37 28.61
C ALA A 486 6.62 59.22 27.18
N LYS A 487 6.05 59.94 26.18
CA LYS A 487 6.65 60.63 24.98
C LYS A 487 7.94 60.05 24.33
N THR A 488 8.18 60.02 23.01
CA THR A 488 7.61 60.63 21.76
C THR A 488 8.24 59.83 20.58
N GLY A 489 7.86 59.85 19.29
CA GLY A 489 7.07 60.74 18.44
C GLY A 489 7.36 60.38 16.95
N SER A 490 6.99 61.25 15.99
CA SER A 490 7.36 61.22 14.55
C SER A 490 7.19 59.91 13.74
N LYS A 491 6.12 59.87 12.93
CA LYS A 491 6.12 59.26 11.58
C LYS A 491 6.98 60.13 10.64
N PRO A 492 7.58 59.58 9.57
CA PRO A 492 7.03 59.88 8.24
C PRO A 492 7.04 58.66 7.30
N ALA A 493 6.47 58.82 6.11
CA ALA A 493 6.49 57.81 5.05
C ALA A 493 7.44 58.21 3.91
N ALA A 494 8.07 57.23 3.28
CA ALA A 494 8.80 57.35 2.01
C ALA A 494 8.41 56.14 1.14
N LYS A 495 7.69 56.38 0.03
CA LYS A 495 8.22 56.40 -1.33
C LYS A 495 8.81 55.06 -1.81
N ALA A 496 8.06 54.38 -2.68
CA ALA A 496 8.64 53.45 -3.63
C ALA A 496 9.48 54.23 -4.68
N ALA A 497 10.60 53.64 -5.10
CA ALA A 497 11.35 54.05 -6.28
C ALA A 497 12.05 52.81 -6.87
N SER A 498 12.02 52.68 -8.19
CA SER A 498 12.67 51.58 -8.92
C SER A 498 14.17 51.86 -9.14
N ALA A 499 15.00 50.84 -8.95
CA ALA A 499 16.34 50.80 -9.52
C ALA A 499 16.69 49.37 -9.93
N ALA A 500 16.91 49.15 -11.22
CA ALA A 500 17.54 47.92 -11.71
C ALA A 500 19.06 48.11 -11.67
N ALA A 501 19.77 47.13 -11.12
CA ALA A 501 21.23 47.06 -11.17
C ALA A 501 21.66 45.61 -11.38
N ALA A 502 22.44 45.35 -12.41
CA ALA A 502 23.02 44.03 -12.65
C ALA A 502 24.28 43.86 -11.78
N ALA A 503 24.42 42.70 -11.14
CA ALA A 503 25.65 42.29 -10.46
C ALA A 503 25.84 40.77 -10.65
N SER A 504 27.01 40.37 -11.12
CA SER A 504 27.38 38.96 -11.27
C SER A 504 27.76 38.34 -9.93
N SER A 505 27.08 37.28 -9.49
CA SER A 505 27.56 36.43 -8.40
C SER A 505 28.57 35.42 -8.93
N ALA A 506 29.82 35.51 -8.45
CA ALA A 506 30.85 34.53 -8.73
C ALA A 506 30.56 33.18 -8.04
N ALA A 507 31.11 32.09 -8.57
CA ALA A 507 30.96 30.77 -7.99
C ALA A 507 31.63 30.66 -6.61
N ALA A 508 30.93 30.06 -5.64
CA ALA A 508 31.51 29.63 -4.37
C ALA A 508 32.39 28.37 -4.57
N PRO A 509 33.44 28.16 -3.75
CA PRO A 509 34.48 27.18 -4.06
C PRO A 509 34.03 25.73 -3.87
N ALA A 510 34.43 24.87 -4.81
CA ALA A 510 34.29 23.42 -4.69
C ALA A 510 35.27 22.86 -3.64
N VAL A 511 34.79 21.96 -2.78
CA VAL A 511 35.65 21.23 -1.83
C VAL A 511 36.44 20.16 -2.60
N ALA A 512 37.76 20.30 -2.63
CA ALA A 512 38.64 19.43 -3.42
C ALA A 512 38.86 18.06 -2.75
N THR A 513 38.05 17.07 -3.10
CA THR A 513 38.34 15.65 -2.79
C THR A 513 39.49 15.15 -3.68
N ARG A 514 40.63 14.89 -3.04
CA ARG A 514 41.87 14.47 -3.71
C ARG A 514 41.81 12.98 -4.05
N TRP A 515 41.51 12.66 -5.31
CA TRP A 515 41.49 11.28 -5.80
C TRP A 515 42.84 10.58 -5.61
N VAL A 516 42.80 9.36 -5.06
CA VAL A 516 43.96 8.46 -4.95
C VAL A 516 43.79 7.35 -5.99
N THR A 517 44.72 7.27 -6.93
CA THR A 517 44.71 6.23 -7.97
C THR A 517 45.05 4.86 -7.38
N PRO A 518 44.27 3.80 -7.63
CA PRO A 518 44.63 2.45 -7.20
C PRO A 518 45.93 1.97 -7.84
N ALA A 519 46.86 1.46 -7.04
CA ALA A 519 48.08 0.83 -7.54
C ALA A 519 47.79 -0.58 -8.09
N ALA A 520 48.45 -0.96 -9.18
CA ALA A 520 48.24 -2.26 -9.82
C ALA A 520 48.79 -3.42 -8.96
N ALA A 521 47.94 -4.37 -8.60
CA ALA A 521 48.32 -5.54 -7.81
C ALA A 521 49.08 -6.58 -8.66
N GLY A 522 50.42 -6.53 -8.61
CA GLY A 522 51.29 -7.54 -9.23
C GLY A 522 51.29 -8.88 -8.48
N ARG A 523 51.41 -9.99 -9.21
CA ARG A 523 51.52 -11.35 -8.64
C ARG A 523 52.89 -11.60 -8.00
N ALA A 524 52.97 -11.93 -6.71
CA ALA A 524 54.06 -12.74 -6.15
C ALA A 524 53.75 -13.42 -4.80
N LYS A 525 53.91 -14.76 -4.79
CA LYS A 525 54.22 -15.69 -3.69
C LYS A 525 54.33 -15.17 -2.23
N ALA A 526 53.49 -15.75 -1.37
CA ALA A 526 53.90 -16.31 -0.06
C ALA A 526 53.71 -17.85 -0.16
N GLY A 527 54.31 -18.72 0.65
CA GLY A 527 55.10 -18.54 1.88
C GLY A 527 54.52 -19.45 2.95
N ALA A 528 55.15 -20.60 3.22
CA ALA A 528 54.44 -21.76 3.80
C ALA A 528 54.77 -22.07 5.27
N THR A 529 53.75 -22.00 6.13
CA THR A 529 53.54 -22.74 7.39
C THR A 529 52.04 -22.69 7.73
N GLY A 530 51.37 -23.68 8.32
CA GLY A 530 51.75 -25.08 8.55
C GLY A 530 50.76 -25.79 9.50
N ALA A 531 50.21 -26.95 9.10
CA ALA A 531 49.35 -27.86 9.89
C ALA A 531 47.95 -27.31 10.32
N ALA A 532 46.87 -28.11 10.44
CA ALA A 532 46.63 -29.51 10.07
C ALA A 532 45.15 -29.72 9.66
N SER A 533 44.87 -30.80 8.92
CA SER A 533 43.52 -31.32 8.68
C SER A 533 43.57 -32.85 8.48
N PRO A 534 42.61 -33.63 8.97
CA PRO A 534 42.52 -35.06 8.69
C PRO A 534 41.86 -35.34 7.33
N ALA A 535 42.46 -36.25 6.55
CA ALA A 535 41.85 -36.90 5.38
C ALA A 535 40.90 -38.04 5.84
N ALA A 536 40.25 -38.86 5.01
CA ALA A 536 40.30 -39.16 3.56
C ALA A 536 38.89 -39.68 3.12
N ALA A 537 38.61 -40.26 1.95
CA ALA A 537 39.40 -40.70 0.79
C ALA A 537 38.53 -40.64 -0.50
N ALA A 538 39.12 -40.91 -1.67
CA ALA A 538 38.44 -40.90 -2.96
C ALA A 538 38.45 -42.27 -3.67
N ALA A 539 37.55 -42.44 -4.63
CA ALA A 539 37.64 -43.43 -5.71
C ALA A 539 37.03 -42.82 -6.98
N ALA A 540 37.53 -43.19 -8.17
CA ALA A 540 37.12 -42.62 -9.45
C ALA A 540 36.99 -43.71 -10.53
N ALA A 541 36.15 -43.45 -11.55
CA ALA A 541 36.07 -44.23 -12.78
C ALA A 541 35.56 -43.35 -13.94
N ASP A 542 35.97 -43.73 -15.15
CA ASP A 542 36.01 -43.03 -16.44
C ASP A 542 34.77 -42.30 -17.02
N ALA A 543 35.06 -41.61 -18.14
CA ALA A 543 34.19 -40.84 -19.03
C ALA A 543 33.60 -41.76 -20.16
N PRO A 544 32.96 -41.30 -21.28
CA PRO A 544 33.04 -39.96 -21.89
C PRO A 544 31.72 -39.31 -22.39
N GLU A 545 31.92 -38.10 -22.89
CA GLU A 545 31.02 -37.17 -23.57
C GLU A 545 30.49 -37.67 -24.93
N ALA A 546 29.24 -37.30 -25.27
CA ALA A 546 28.74 -37.33 -26.64
C ALA A 546 27.64 -36.26 -26.86
N ALA A 547 27.85 -35.35 -27.82
CA ALA A 547 26.88 -34.30 -28.16
C ALA A 547 26.11 -34.64 -29.46
N ALA A 548 24.81 -34.32 -29.50
CA ALA A 548 24.00 -34.43 -30.71
C ALA A 548 23.01 -33.26 -30.84
N LYS A 549 23.15 -32.48 -31.92
CA LYS A 549 22.11 -31.54 -32.40
C LYS A 549 21.21 -32.29 -33.38
N ALA A 550 19.90 -32.15 -33.26
CA ALA A 550 18.96 -32.60 -34.28
C ALA A 550 17.80 -31.59 -34.46
N SER A 551 17.70 -31.00 -35.65
CA SER A 551 16.58 -30.17 -36.08
C SER A 551 15.56 -31.02 -36.84
N VAL A 552 14.25 -30.79 -36.61
CA VAL A 552 13.18 -31.38 -37.43
C VAL A 552 12.18 -30.29 -37.83
N THR A 553 11.75 -30.31 -39.08
CA THR A 553 10.86 -29.32 -39.69
C THR A 553 9.56 -29.93 -40.21
N ALA A 554 8.45 -29.20 -39.96
CA ALA A 554 7.23 -29.09 -40.77
C ALA A 554 6.27 -30.30 -40.99
N ALA A 555 4.97 -30.00 -40.75
CA ALA A 555 3.75 -30.59 -41.34
C ALA A 555 3.37 -32.05 -40.96
N ALA A 556 2.09 -32.45 -40.89
CA ALA A 556 0.89 -31.84 -41.48
C ALA A 556 -0.43 -32.05 -40.65
N THR A 557 -1.46 -31.31 -41.09
CA THR A 557 -2.93 -31.33 -40.84
C THR A 557 -3.58 -32.51 -40.08
N PRO A 558 -4.70 -32.25 -39.36
CA PRO A 558 -6.01 -32.42 -40.00
C PRO A 558 -7.00 -31.25 -39.82
N ARG A 559 -7.87 -31.02 -40.81
CA ARG A 559 -8.96 -30.01 -40.72
C ARG A 559 -10.15 -30.36 -41.61
N THR A 560 -11.17 -31.00 -41.05
CA THR A 560 -12.49 -31.21 -41.69
C THR A 560 -13.59 -30.60 -40.80
N ARG A 561 -14.66 -30.06 -41.42
CA ARG A 561 -15.66 -29.22 -40.71
C ARG A 561 -17.06 -29.33 -41.32
N ARG A 562 -17.93 -30.13 -40.69
CA ARG A 562 -19.41 -30.25 -40.79
C ARG A 562 -19.80 -31.44 -39.88
N GLY A 563 -20.85 -31.45 -39.04
CA GLY A 563 -21.79 -30.39 -38.66
C GLY A 563 -23.21 -30.62 -39.17
N VAL A 564 -24.09 -31.16 -38.31
CA VAL A 564 -25.56 -30.94 -38.15
C VAL A 564 -26.11 -31.97 -37.14
N ALA A 565 -27.14 -31.59 -36.37
CA ALA A 565 -27.64 -32.32 -35.20
C ALA A 565 -28.76 -33.34 -35.48
N ARG A 566 -29.02 -34.25 -34.52
CA ARG A 566 -30.38 -34.45 -33.96
C ARG A 566 -30.41 -35.24 -32.64
N LYS A 567 -31.53 -35.04 -31.93
CA LYS A 567 -31.98 -35.61 -30.65
C LYS A 567 -31.66 -37.11 -30.42
N ALA A 568 -31.22 -37.42 -29.21
CA ALA A 568 -32.02 -38.22 -28.25
C ALA A 568 -31.81 -37.59 -26.86
#